data_AF-A0A9P4A3A6-F1
#
_entry.id   AF-A0A9P4A3A6-F1
#
_cell.length_a   1.000
_cell.length_b   1.000
_cell.length_c   1.000
_cell.angle_alpha   90.00
_cell.angle_beta   90.00
_cell.angle_gamma   90.00
#
_symmetry.space_group_name_H-M   'P 1'
#
loop_
_entity.id
_entity.type
_entity.pdbx_description
1 polymer ?
#
loop_
_entity_poly.entity_id
_entity_poly.type
_entity_poly.pdbx_seq_one_letter_code
_entity_poly.pdbx_strand_id
1 'polypeptide(L)'
;MNDELEILQCLIENRIFAPSPSALAKRLAYKGKMTIYRVMEGKVSFRVVHDVWRKLLKEFHITDDIPYFIGRVCYITKLFHNAILPEMNTKHPEWIENVLISLIDDIYVYNSDKFNKEFVPILKDLRRDEPDVYWGMAVLFYIKAKGYDPYGRATEQILYKFLDRLDSFLYTLYPENNMAHQAVCNLKSLAERNKDNKNIWWLLYNGTLILRYYTDPKFINTAIKCFQLLNWPARSYWIIPKTSYQEGVQAWLLVENNFNTATNGYYILLQLEAGKDTNTFKAQDMCVFQFWTIDTEEDYPILQTSKMVNKKKEFCHYLYDYDSDDRILKITPNPDTGNLHKLPLSMYQVNLSEPKGINEKIWSRIFTKFDKGIGETIYKNALENFLGISNRNNEYTIKDVIITRSDFLLILTEAGVDKTYQLPISTYSFLSDINPSYSIMITEHKDDSEIYVEWDSLGYAIKLSEFTLKS
;
A
#
# COMPACT_ATOMS: atom_id res chain seq x y z
N MET A 1 -31.42 10.56 -19.56
CA MET A 1 -31.06 10.60 -18.12
C MET A 1 -29.61 11.02 -18.05
N ASN A 2 -29.25 11.91 -17.12
CA ASN A 2 -27.85 12.30 -16.92
C ASN A 2 -27.26 11.35 -15.88
N ASP A 3 -26.33 10.48 -16.28
CA ASP A 3 -25.72 9.50 -15.38
C ASP A 3 -25.14 10.19 -14.11
N GLU A 4 -24.60 11.42 -14.24
CA GLU A 4 -24.13 12.22 -13.10
C GLU A 4 -25.22 12.51 -12.06
N LEU A 5 -26.47 12.75 -12.48
CA LEU A 5 -27.56 13.10 -11.57
C LEU A 5 -27.93 11.91 -10.68
N GLU A 6 -28.07 10.73 -11.28
CA GLU A 6 -28.41 9.50 -10.57
C GLU A 6 -27.29 9.09 -9.61
N ILE A 7 -26.04 9.23 -10.05
CA ILE A 7 -24.89 8.98 -9.19
C ILE A 7 -24.86 9.98 -8.03
N LEU A 8 -25.03 11.28 -8.26
CA LEU A 8 -25.08 12.27 -7.17
C LEU A 8 -26.19 11.97 -6.17
N GLN A 9 -27.40 11.63 -6.65
CA GLN A 9 -28.50 11.22 -5.79
C GLN A 9 -28.12 10.03 -4.91
N CYS A 10 -27.55 8.98 -5.52
CA CYS A 10 -27.07 7.80 -4.82
C CYS A 10 -26.02 8.14 -3.74
N LEU A 11 -25.02 8.97 -4.07
CA LEU A 11 -23.96 9.39 -3.16
C LEU A 11 -24.50 10.18 -1.96
N ILE A 12 -25.47 11.07 -2.21
CA ILE A 12 -26.10 11.90 -1.16
C ILE A 12 -26.98 11.04 -0.25
N GLU A 13 -27.80 10.15 -0.82
CA GLU A 13 -28.67 9.24 -0.06
C GLU A 13 -27.87 8.30 0.85
N ASN A 14 -26.74 7.80 0.35
CA ASN A 14 -25.87 6.92 1.13
C ASN A 14 -24.94 7.69 2.09
N ARG A 15 -25.05 9.03 2.16
CA ARG A 15 -24.21 9.89 3.01
C ARG A 15 -22.72 9.62 2.79
N ILE A 16 -22.29 9.44 1.54
CA ILE A 16 -20.93 8.99 1.22
C ILE A 16 -19.87 10.01 1.68
N PHE A 17 -20.11 11.28 1.38
CA PHE A 17 -19.14 12.36 1.58
C PHE A 17 -19.45 13.26 2.78
N ALA A 18 -20.71 13.29 3.24
CA ALA A 18 -21.17 14.16 4.31
C ALA A 18 -22.38 13.56 5.05
N PRO A 19 -22.61 13.93 6.33
CA PRO A 19 -23.68 13.34 7.15
C PRO A 19 -25.09 13.69 6.70
N SER A 20 -25.26 14.74 5.90
CA SER A 20 -26.55 15.20 5.42
C SER A 20 -26.41 16.07 4.17
N PRO A 21 -27.50 16.25 3.39
CA PRO A 21 -27.51 17.18 2.26
C PRO A 21 -27.10 18.61 2.64
N SER A 22 -27.51 19.06 3.84
CA SER A 22 -27.15 20.39 4.35
C SER A 22 -25.65 20.51 4.66
N ALA A 23 -25.05 19.46 5.23
CA ALA A 23 -23.63 19.43 5.52
C ALA A 23 -22.80 19.38 4.23
N LEU A 24 -23.25 18.60 3.24
CA LEU A 24 -22.64 18.58 1.91
C LEU A 24 -22.68 19.96 1.25
N ALA A 25 -23.84 20.63 1.28
CA ALA A 25 -23.98 21.97 0.72
C ALA A 25 -22.99 22.97 1.34
N LYS A 26 -22.81 22.92 2.66
CA LYS A 26 -21.83 23.76 3.37
C LYS A 26 -20.40 23.43 2.92
N ARG A 27 -20.07 22.15 2.80
CA ARG A 27 -18.74 21.67 2.41
C ARG A 27 -18.38 22.07 0.98
N LEU A 28 -19.34 22.01 0.05
CA LEU A 28 -19.20 22.48 -1.34
C LEU A 28 -19.30 24.01 -1.50
N ALA A 29 -19.27 24.76 -0.40
CA ALA A 29 -19.33 26.22 -0.32
C ALA A 29 -20.61 26.84 -0.93
N TYR A 30 -21.75 26.17 -0.86
CA TYR A 30 -23.04 26.77 -1.22
C TYR A 30 -23.62 27.59 -0.06
N LYS A 31 -24.22 28.76 -0.39
CA LYS A 31 -24.85 29.66 0.59
C LYS A 31 -26.10 29.08 1.28
N GLY A 32 -26.63 27.96 0.81
CA GLY A 32 -27.79 27.30 1.39
C GLY A 32 -28.00 25.87 0.89
N LYS A 33 -28.77 25.08 1.65
CA LYS A 33 -28.99 23.65 1.39
C LYS A 33 -29.81 23.35 0.13
N MET A 34 -30.61 24.32 -0.35
CA MET A 34 -31.63 24.10 -1.38
C MET A 34 -31.08 23.56 -2.70
N THR A 35 -29.85 23.91 -3.09
CA THR A 35 -29.24 23.36 -4.31
C THR A 35 -29.13 21.84 -4.25
N ILE A 36 -28.63 21.30 -3.13
CA ILE A 36 -28.47 19.84 -2.95
C ILE A 36 -29.83 19.14 -2.84
N TYR A 37 -30.81 19.74 -2.15
CA TYR A 37 -32.17 19.16 -2.10
C TYR A 37 -32.84 19.11 -3.48
N ARG A 38 -32.67 20.13 -4.32
CA ARG A 38 -33.23 20.14 -5.68
C ARG A 38 -32.54 19.11 -6.58
N VAL A 39 -31.24 18.85 -6.39
CA VAL A 39 -30.53 17.74 -7.03
C VAL A 39 -31.14 16.41 -6.61
N MET A 40 -31.38 16.20 -5.31
CA MET A 40 -32.07 15.00 -4.82
C MET A 40 -33.47 14.82 -5.41
N GLU A 41 -34.24 15.89 -5.59
CA GLU A 41 -35.57 15.85 -6.21
C GLU A 41 -35.54 15.68 -7.74
N GLY A 42 -34.37 15.76 -8.38
CA GLY A 42 -34.23 15.74 -9.84
C GLY A 42 -34.78 16.99 -10.54
N LYS A 43 -35.09 18.06 -9.80
CA LYS A 43 -35.70 19.30 -10.31
C LYS A 43 -34.65 20.38 -10.58
N VAL A 44 -33.58 20.02 -11.28
CA VAL A 44 -32.45 20.93 -11.60
C VAL A 44 -32.03 20.81 -13.05
N SER A 45 -31.44 21.87 -13.59
CA SER A 45 -30.85 21.83 -14.93
C SER A 45 -29.51 21.07 -14.91
N PHE A 46 -29.13 20.52 -16.06
CA PHE A 46 -27.83 19.85 -16.27
C PHE A 46 -26.64 20.69 -15.78
N ARG A 47 -26.66 22.01 -16.03
CA ARG A 47 -25.61 22.93 -15.58
C ARG A 47 -25.43 22.93 -14.06
N VAL A 48 -26.51 22.79 -13.30
CA VAL A 48 -26.45 22.74 -11.83
C VAL A 48 -25.91 21.38 -11.37
N VAL A 49 -26.32 20.29 -12.02
CA VAL A 49 -25.79 18.93 -11.74
C VAL A 49 -24.27 18.90 -11.93
N HIS A 50 -23.81 19.38 -13.09
CA HIS A 50 -22.38 19.41 -13.42
C HIS A 50 -21.57 20.38 -12.55
N ASP A 51 -22.16 21.48 -12.06
CA ASP A 51 -21.51 22.36 -11.08
C ASP A 51 -21.30 21.67 -9.74
N VAL A 52 -22.32 20.95 -9.24
CA VAL A 52 -22.22 20.15 -8.01
C VAL A 52 -21.19 19.04 -8.17
N TRP A 53 -21.18 18.36 -9.33
CA TRP A 53 -20.20 17.33 -9.68
C TRP A 53 -18.77 17.85 -9.57
N ARG A 54 -18.42 18.91 -10.31
CA ARG A 54 -17.06 19.49 -10.29
C ARG A 54 -16.63 19.98 -8.92
N LYS A 55 -17.54 20.59 -8.16
CA LYS A 55 -17.26 21.02 -6.79
C LYS A 55 -16.98 19.84 -5.87
N LEU A 56 -17.70 18.73 -6.03
CA LEU A 56 -17.48 17.51 -5.28
C LEU A 56 -16.12 16.88 -5.61
N LEU A 57 -15.78 16.75 -6.89
CA LEU A 57 -14.46 16.25 -7.31
C LEU A 57 -13.33 17.08 -6.71
N LYS A 58 -13.43 18.41 -6.80
CA LYS A 58 -12.44 19.35 -6.27
C LYS A 58 -12.32 19.30 -4.74
N GLU A 59 -13.43 19.32 -4.02
CA GLU A 59 -13.45 19.35 -2.55
C GLU A 59 -12.86 18.07 -1.93
N PHE A 60 -13.08 16.92 -2.58
CA PHE A 60 -12.61 15.63 -2.07
C PHE A 60 -11.34 15.13 -2.74
N HIS A 61 -10.75 15.91 -3.67
CA HIS A 61 -9.56 15.56 -4.43
C HIS A 61 -9.67 14.18 -5.10
N ILE A 62 -10.80 13.94 -5.78
CA ILE A 62 -11.09 12.69 -6.47
C ILE A 62 -11.33 12.93 -7.96
N THR A 63 -11.01 11.92 -8.76
CA THR A 63 -11.22 11.89 -10.22
C THR A 63 -12.65 11.48 -10.57
N ASP A 64 -13.04 11.70 -11.83
CA ASP A 64 -14.41 11.52 -12.32
C ASP A 64 -14.92 10.07 -12.20
N ASP A 65 -14.02 9.09 -12.35
CA ASP A 65 -14.31 7.66 -12.23
C ASP A 65 -14.75 7.23 -10.80
N ILE A 66 -14.29 7.94 -9.76
CA ILE A 66 -14.54 7.57 -8.37
C ILE A 66 -16.03 7.65 -7.99
N PRO A 67 -16.77 8.74 -8.27
CA PRO A 67 -18.22 8.77 -8.11
C PRO A 67 -18.96 7.62 -8.80
N TYR A 68 -18.60 7.26 -10.04
CA TYR A 68 -19.22 6.16 -10.77
C TYR A 68 -18.96 4.81 -10.09
N PHE A 69 -17.70 4.58 -9.69
CA PHE A 69 -17.30 3.43 -8.89
C PHE A 69 -18.14 3.30 -7.62
N ILE A 70 -18.24 4.37 -6.82
CA ILE A 70 -19.00 4.35 -5.56
C ILE A 70 -20.49 4.12 -5.82
N GLY A 71 -21.06 4.72 -6.88
CA GLY A 71 -22.44 4.50 -7.28
C GLY A 71 -22.71 3.02 -7.58
N ARG A 72 -21.81 2.38 -8.34
CA ARG A 72 -21.87 0.95 -8.64
C ARG A 72 -21.76 0.09 -7.37
N VAL A 73 -20.83 0.42 -6.47
CA VAL A 73 -20.72 -0.23 -5.15
C VAL A 73 -22.01 -0.10 -4.35
N CYS A 74 -22.62 1.09 -4.28
CA CYS A 74 -23.86 1.31 -3.54
C CYS A 74 -25.03 0.49 -4.11
N TYR A 75 -25.14 0.43 -5.44
CA TYR A 75 -26.15 -0.36 -6.12
C TYR A 75 -26.01 -1.86 -5.83
N ILE A 76 -24.82 -2.42 -6.05
CA ILE A 76 -24.57 -3.85 -5.80
C ILE A 76 -24.72 -4.18 -4.32
N THR A 77 -24.27 -3.32 -3.41
CA THR A 77 -24.45 -3.51 -1.96
C THR A 77 -25.92 -3.61 -1.57
N LYS A 78 -26.79 -2.78 -2.17
CA LYS A 78 -28.24 -2.85 -1.92
C LYS A 78 -28.82 -4.20 -2.39
N LEU A 79 -28.42 -4.67 -3.57
CA LEU A 79 -28.85 -5.97 -4.09
C LEU A 79 -28.36 -7.11 -3.20
N PHE A 80 -27.07 -7.11 -2.87
CA PHE A 80 -26.44 -8.13 -2.03
C PHE A 80 -27.07 -8.17 -0.64
N HIS A 81 -27.24 -7.03 0.01
CA HIS A 81 -27.86 -6.95 1.34
C HIS A 81 -29.26 -7.59 1.34
N ASN A 82 -30.07 -7.32 0.32
CA ASN A 82 -31.41 -7.90 0.20
C ASN A 82 -31.38 -9.40 -0.08
N ALA A 83 -30.39 -9.88 -0.83
CA ALA A 83 -30.22 -11.29 -1.16
C ALA A 83 -29.67 -12.13 0.01
N ILE A 84 -28.72 -11.58 0.78
CA ILE A 84 -28.02 -12.32 1.85
C ILE A 84 -28.77 -12.31 3.18
N LEU A 85 -29.56 -11.26 3.46
CA LEU A 85 -30.24 -11.12 4.76
C LEU A 85 -31.16 -12.31 5.11
N PRO A 86 -31.97 -12.87 4.17
CA PRO A 86 -32.79 -14.04 4.44
C PRO A 86 -31.99 -15.33 4.70
N GLU A 87 -30.75 -15.38 4.23
CA GLU A 87 -29.88 -16.55 4.34
C GLU A 87 -29.20 -16.65 5.72
N MET A 88 -29.17 -15.55 6.48
CA MET A 88 -28.33 -15.43 7.68
C MET A 88 -29.13 -15.54 8.98
N ASN A 89 -28.54 -16.23 9.96
CA ASN A 89 -29.00 -16.14 11.35
C ASN A 89 -28.50 -14.85 12.00
N THR A 90 -29.22 -13.75 11.78
CA THR A 90 -28.88 -12.41 12.29
C THR A 90 -28.83 -12.28 13.82
N LYS A 91 -29.26 -13.31 14.55
CA LYS A 91 -29.11 -13.38 16.02
C LYS A 91 -27.73 -13.88 16.45
N HIS A 92 -26.98 -14.56 15.58
CA HIS A 92 -25.63 -15.02 15.89
C HIS A 92 -24.65 -13.84 15.91
N PRO A 93 -23.84 -13.63 16.97
CA PRO A 93 -23.03 -12.41 17.11
C PRO A 93 -22.04 -12.16 15.96
N GLU A 94 -21.58 -13.23 15.32
CA GLU A 94 -20.57 -13.22 14.24
C GLU A 94 -21.19 -13.40 12.85
N TRP A 95 -22.51 -13.22 12.70
CA TRP A 95 -23.18 -13.46 11.41
C TRP A 95 -22.60 -12.60 10.27
N ILE A 96 -22.12 -11.40 10.57
CA ILE A 96 -21.53 -10.47 9.59
C ILE A 96 -20.14 -10.95 9.18
N GLU A 97 -19.32 -11.37 10.15
CA GLU A 97 -18.00 -11.96 9.91
C GLU A 97 -18.12 -13.23 9.07
N ASN A 98 -19.11 -14.10 9.34
CA ASN A 98 -19.37 -15.30 8.54
C ASN A 98 -19.74 -14.97 7.08
N VAL A 99 -20.48 -13.87 6.85
CA VAL A 99 -20.74 -13.38 5.49
C VAL A 99 -19.45 -12.94 4.82
N LEU A 100 -18.58 -12.21 5.53
CA LEU A 100 -17.27 -11.82 4.99
C LEU A 100 -16.40 -13.05 4.68
N ILE A 101 -16.32 -14.06 5.55
CA ILE A 101 -15.60 -15.31 5.29
C ILE A 101 -16.11 -15.97 4.00
N SER A 102 -17.44 -16.06 3.85
CA SER A 102 -18.06 -16.65 2.64
C SER A 102 -17.67 -15.88 1.37
N LEU A 103 -17.63 -14.54 1.44
CA LEU A 103 -17.18 -13.68 0.32
C LEU A 103 -15.68 -13.83 0.04
N ILE A 104 -14.87 -14.02 1.08
CA ILE A 104 -13.41 -14.13 0.94
C ILE A 104 -13.02 -15.50 0.38
N ASP A 105 -13.52 -16.57 0.97
CA ASP A 105 -13.16 -17.95 0.60
C ASP A 105 -13.92 -18.44 -0.65
N ASP A 106 -14.88 -17.66 -1.17
CA ASP A 106 -15.76 -18.05 -2.29
C ASP A 106 -16.61 -19.31 -1.98
N ILE A 107 -17.02 -19.47 -0.71
CA ILE A 107 -17.76 -20.64 -0.22
C ILE A 107 -19.19 -20.23 0.16
N TYR A 108 -20.17 -20.76 -0.59
CA TYR A 108 -21.61 -20.47 -0.40
C TYR A 108 -22.46 -21.74 -0.20
N VAL A 109 -21.84 -22.86 0.15
CA VAL A 109 -22.51 -24.18 0.27
C VAL A 109 -23.60 -24.21 1.34
N TYR A 110 -23.59 -23.28 2.28
CA TYR A 110 -24.58 -23.15 3.35
C TYR A 110 -25.76 -22.24 2.99
N ASN A 111 -25.71 -21.56 1.84
CA ASN A 111 -26.80 -20.73 1.33
C ASN A 111 -27.83 -21.56 0.57
N SER A 112 -29.04 -21.02 0.43
CA SER A 112 -30.13 -21.65 -0.30
C SER A 112 -29.79 -21.89 -1.77
N ASP A 113 -30.41 -22.91 -2.38
CA ASP A 113 -30.32 -23.18 -3.82
C ASP A 113 -30.68 -21.95 -4.67
N LYS A 114 -31.60 -21.13 -4.17
CA LYS A 114 -32.01 -19.90 -4.85
C LYS A 114 -30.86 -18.89 -4.88
N PHE A 115 -30.24 -18.61 -3.73
CA PHE A 115 -29.09 -17.71 -3.65
C PHE A 115 -27.93 -18.21 -4.51
N ASN A 116 -27.65 -19.51 -4.45
CA ASN A 116 -26.58 -20.15 -5.22
C ASN A 116 -26.80 -20.09 -6.73
N LYS A 117 -28.06 -20.13 -7.21
CA LYS A 117 -28.37 -20.04 -8.65
C LYS A 117 -28.48 -18.61 -9.15
N GLU A 118 -29.05 -17.71 -8.36
CA GLU A 118 -29.39 -16.36 -8.80
C GLU A 118 -28.30 -15.32 -8.51
N PHE A 119 -27.57 -15.46 -7.38
CA PHE A 119 -26.69 -14.39 -6.89
C PHE A 119 -25.21 -14.76 -6.88
N VAL A 120 -24.85 -16.01 -6.56
CA VAL A 120 -23.45 -16.46 -6.56
C VAL A 120 -22.75 -16.28 -7.92
N PRO A 121 -23.39 -16.53 -9.09
CA PRO A 121 -22.76 -16.24 -10.38
C PRO A 121 -22.37 -14.77 -10.54
N ILE A 122 -23.23 -13.85 -10.08
CA ILE A 122 -22.96 -12.40 -10.11
C ILE A 122 -21.76 -12.06 -9.22
N LEU A 123 -21.66 -12.67 -8.03
CA LEU A 123 -20.52 -12.48 -7.14
C LEU A 123 -19.21 -12.96 -7.78
N LYS A 124 -19.23 -14.12 -8.45
CA LYS A 124 -18.06 -14.66 -9.15
C LYS A 124 -17.64 -13.81 -10.33
N ASP A 125 -18.60 -13.30 -11.12
CA ASP A 125 -18.32 -12.39 -12.23
C ASP A 125 -17.75 -11.05 -11.72
N LEU A 126 -18.34 -10.47 -10.67
CA LEU A 126 -17.81 -9.25 -10.05
C LEU A 126 -16.39 -9.44 -9.50
N ARG A 127 -16.13 -10.55 -8.79
CA ARG A 127 -14.80 -10.83 -8.23
C ARG A 127 -13.74 -10.96 -9.33
N ARG A 128 -14.10 -11.51 -10.49
CA ARG A 128 -13.20 -11.68 -11.64
C ARG A 128 -13.00 -10.39 -12.44
N ASP A 129 -14.09 -9.70 -12.76
CA ASP A 129 -14.10 -8.65 -13.78
C ASP A 129 -14.01 -7.24 -13.16
N GLU A 130 -14.53 -7.05 -11.94
CA GLU A 130 -14.57 -5.76 -11.23
C GLU A 130 -14.24 -5.92 -9.73
N PRO A 131 -13.01 -6.37 -9.39
CA PRO A 131 -12.64 -6.72 -8.01
C PRO A 131 -12.78 -5.55 -7.03
N ASP A 132 -12.53 -4.32 -7.45
CA ASP A 132 -12.73 -3.14 -6.60
C ASP A 132 -14.21 -2.94 -6.23
N VAL A 133 -15.14 -3.23 -7.15
CA VAL A 133 -16.58 -3.12 -6.90
C VAL A 133 -17.03 -4.26 -5.99
N TYR A 134 -16.50 -5.46 -6.20
CA TYR A 134 -16.75 -6.63 -5.34
C TYR A 134 -16.33 -6.35 -3.88
N TRP A 135 -15.08 -5.93 -3.67
CA TRP A 135 -14.58 -5.65 -2.32
C TRP A 135 -15.20 -4.37 -1.73
N GLY A 136 -15.46 -3.36 -2.55
CA GLY A 136 -16.20 -2.18 -2.13
C GLY A 136 -17.60 -2.53 -1.62
N MET A 137 -18.29 -3.47 -2.29
CA MET A 137 -19.58 -3.98 -1.82
C MET A 137 -19.47 -4.68 -0.46
N ALA A 138 -18.48 -5.57 -0.29
CA ALA A 138 -18.26 -6.28 0.96
C ALA A 138 -18.01 -5.30 2.12
N VAL A 139 -17.20 -4.27 1.87
CA VAL A 139 -16.87 -3.23 2.85
C VAL A 139 -18.07 -2.36 3.17
N LEU A 140 -18.81 -1.88 2.17
CA LEU A 140 -19.98 -1.04 2.41
C LEU A 140 -21.08 -1.81 3.16
N PHE A 141 -21.25 -3.10 2.85
CA PHE A 141 -22.11 -4.01 3.61
C PHE A 141 -21.64 -4.09 5.08
N TYR A 142 -20.35 -4.37 5.32
CA TYR A 142 -19.77 -4.48 6.65
C TYR A 142 -19.91 -3.17 7.46
N ILE A 143 -19.61 -2.01 6.86
CA ILE A 143 -19.79 -0.68 7.46
C ILE A 143 -21.23 -0.50 7.94
N LYS A 144 -22.21 -0.79 7.07
CA LYS A 144 -23.64 -0.63 7.36
C LYS A 144 -24.12 -1.63 8.41
N ALA A 145 -23.76 -2.90 8.28
CA ALA A 145 -24.22 -3.97 9.16
C ALA A 145 -23.66 -3.84 10.59
N LYS A 146 -22.42 -3.35 10.75
CA LYS A 146 -21.82 -3.07 12.06
C LYS A 146 -22.15 -1.68 12.62
N GLY A 147 -22.83 -0.84 11.84
CA GLY A 147 -23.24 0.50 12.26
C GLY A 147 -22.09 1.49 12.43
N TYR A 148 -21.03 1.38 11.62
CA TYR A 148 -19.94 2.36 11.63
C TYR A 148 -20.43 3.69 11.03
N ASP A 149 -20.51 4.74 11.85
CA ASP A 149 -20.91 6.09 11.43
C ASP A 149 -19.74 7.08 11.62
N PRO A 150 -19.04 7.48 10.53
CA PRO A 150 -17.91 8.41 10.61
C PRO A 150 -18.33 9.86 10.85
N TYR A 151 -19.58 10.14 11.24
CA TYR A 151 -20.04 11.52 11.47
C TYR A 151 -20.44 11.80 12.94
N GLY A 152 -20.31 10.83 13.84
CA GLY A 152 -20.60 10.97 15.27
C GLY A 152 -19.51 11.69 16.07
N ARG A 153 -19.77 11.99 17.36
CA ARG A 153 -18.85 12.75 18.25
C ARG A 153 -17.47 12.10 18.50
N ALA A 154 -17.30 10.82 18.18
CA ALA A 154 -16.07 10.05 18.37
C ALA A 154 -15.43 9.63 17.02
N THR A 155 -15.44 10.52 16.04
CA THR A 155 -15.11 10.18 14.66
C THR A 155 -13.72 9.55 14.45
N GLU A 156 -12.69 10.07 15.12
CA GLU A 156 -11.32 9.53 15.03
C GLU A 156 -11.23 8.11 15.57
N GLN A 157 -11.98 7.80 16.63
CA GLN A 157 -12.04 6.46 17.20
C GLN A 157 -12.76 5.48 16.27
N ILE A 158 -13.69 5.95 15.43
CA ILE A 158 -14.50 5.08 14.57
C ILE A 158 -13.70 4.59 13.36
N LEU A 159 -12.94 5.47 12.69
CA LEU A 159 -12.06 5.07 11.58
C LEU A 159 -10.98 4.11 12.08
N TYR A 160 -10.31 4.46 13.19
CA TYR A 160 -9.29 3.61 13.78
C TYR A 160 -9.84 2.24 14.18
N LYS A 161 -10.96 2.21 14.92
CA LYS A 161 -11.63 0.98 15.35
C LYS A 161 -12.13 0.14 14.17
N PHE A 162 -12.53 0.77 13.06
CA PHE A 162 -12.90 0.06 11.84
C PHE A 162 -11.68 -0.64 11.23
N LEU A 163 -10.59 0.10 11.00
CA LEU A 163 -9.38 -0.46 10.40
C LEU A 163 -8.75 -1.53 11.28
N ASP A 164 -8.66 -1.30 12.60
CA ASP A 164 -8.13 -2.27 13.56
C ASP A 164 -8.93 -3.56 13.57
N ARG A 165 -10.27 -3.47 13.65
CA ARG A 165 -11.10 -4.67 13.70
C ARG A 165 -11.04 -5.46 12.40
N LEU A 166 -11.05 -4.78 11.26
CA LEU A 166 -10.99 -5.44 9.96
C LEU A 166 -9.62 -6.12 9.78
N ASP A 167 -8.53 -5.44 10.14
CA ASP A 167 -7.17 -5.98 10.12
C ASP A 167 -6.99 -7.17 11.06
N SER A 168 -7.37 -7.03 12.34
CA SER A 168 -7.26 -8.14 13.30
C SER A 168 -8.09 -9.36 12.90
N PHE A 169 -9.28 -9.14 12.33
CA PHE A 169 -10.11 -10.21 11.81
C PHE A 169 -9.42 -10.94 10.65
N LEU A 170 -8.93 -10.20 9.66
CA LEU A 170 -8.27 -10.80 8.49
C LEU A 170 -6.93 -11.44 8.83
N TYR A 171 -6.15 -10.85 9.74
CA TYR A 171 -4.90 -11.42 10.22
C TYR A 171 -5.10 -12.70 11.03
N THR A 172 -6.26 -12.85 11.69
CA THR A 172 -6.63 -14.12 12.35
C THR A 172 -6.90 -15.21 11.31
N LEU A 173 -7.45 -14.85 10.14
CA LEU A 173 -7.75 -15.79 9.06
C LEU A 173 -6.53 -16.11 8.19
N TYR A 174 -5.68 -15.12 7.94
CA TYR A 174 -4.50 -15.21 7.08
C TYR A 174 -3.25 -14.66 7.80
N PRO A 175 -2.81 -15.30 8.91
CA PRO A 175 -1.65 -14.86 9.68
C PRO A 175 -0.34 -14.89 8.87
N GLU A 176 -0.28 -15.69 7.80
CA GLU A 176 0.84 -15.76 6.87
C GLU A 176 1.05 -14.47 6.06
N ASN A 177 0.01 -13.62 5.93
CA ASN A 177 0.05 -12.41 5.11
C ASN A 177 0.57 -11.20 5.92
N ASN A 178 1.79 -11.34 6.44
CA ASN A 178 2.45 -10.31 7.25
C ASN A 178 2.62 -8.99 6.50
N MET A 179 2.83 -9.01 5.17
CA MET A 179 2.93 -7.79 4.38
C MET A 179 1.62 -7.02 4.30
N ALA A 180 0.48 -7.71 4.12
CA ALA A 180 -0.82 -7.06 4.21
C ALA A 180 -1.00 -6.40 5.58
N HIS A 181 -0.70 -7.11 6.66
CA HIS A 181 -0.81 -6.57 8.02
C HIS A 181 0.03 -5.29 8.21
N GLN A 182 1.27 -5.29 7.73
CA GLN A 182 2.13 -4.09 7.76
C GLN A 182 1.59 -2.95 6.86
N ALA A 183 1.08 -3.27 5.67
CA ALA A 183 0.45 -2.28 4.79
C ALA A 183 -0.77 -1.64 5.47
N VAL A 184 -1.57 -2.41 6.21
CA VAL A 184 -2.69 -1.90 6.98
C VAL A 184 -2.23 -0.99 8.13
N CYS A 185 -1.15 -1.34 8.83
CA CYS A 185 -0.55 -0.46 9.85
C CYS A 185 -0.10 0.90 9.27
N ASN A 186 0.39 0.90 8.04
CA ASN A 186 0.73 2.13 7.31
C ASN A 186 -0.51 2.96 6.96
N LEU A 187 -1.58 2.32 6.46
CA LEU A 187 -2.85 2.98 6.17
C LEU A 187 -3.46 3.62 7.43
N LYS A 188 -3.39 2.94 8.58
CA LYS A 188 -3.81 3.49 9.88
C LYS A 188 -3.02 4.76 10.24
N SER A 189 -1.71 4.73 10.08
CA SER A 189 -0.84 5.90 10.36
C SER A 189 -1.13 7.10 9.45
N LEU A 190 -1.53 6.86 8.18
CA LEU A 190 -1.96 7.92 7.26
C LEU A 190 -3.32 8.49 7.67
N ALA A 191 -4.26 7.62 8.05
CA ALA A 191 -5.59 8.02 8.53
C ALA A 191 -5.52 8.89 9.79
N GLU A 192 -4.55 8.67 10.69
CA GLU A 192 -4.31 9.53 11.87
C GLU A 192 -3.98 10.99 11.51
N ARG A 193 -3.33 11.21 10.37
CA ARG A 193 -2.84 12.54 9.95
C ARG A 193 -3.88 13.33 9.16
N ASN A 194 -4.84 12.66 8.51
CA ASN A 194 -5.81 13.30 7.63
C ASN A 194 -7.12 13.62 8.37
N LYS A 195 -7.11 14.67 9.22
CA LYS A 195 -8.21 15.01 10.13
C LYS A 195 -9.49 15.48 9.44
N ASP A 196 -9.42 15.95 8.19
CA ASP A 196 -10.53 16.58 7.49
C ASP A 196 -11.37 15.60 6.65
N ASN A 197 -10.85 14.40 6.43
CA ASN A 197 -11.41 13.42 5.50
C ASN A 197 -12.05 12.23 6.23
N LYS A 198 -13.02 12.54 7.09
CA LYS A 198 -13.76 11.58 7.91
C LYS A 198 -15.16 11.34 7.34
N ASN A 199 -15.28 10.46 6.36
CA ASN A 199 -16.53 10.15 5.69
C ASN A 199 -16.61 8.67 5.30
N ILE A 200 -17.77 8.23 4.82
CA ILE A 200 -17.96 6.82 4.42
C ILE A 200 -17.06 6.46 3.23
N TRP A 201 -16.80 7.40 2.32
CA TRP A 201 -15.84 7.18 1.23
C TRP A 201 -14.46 6.74 1.75
N TRP A 202 -13.94 7.38 2.79
CA TRP A 202 -12.64 7.00 3.36
C TRP A 202 -12.66 5.62 4.04
N LEU A 203 -13.73 5.26 4.74
CA LEU A 203 -13.89 3.90 5.28
C LEU A 203 -13.96 2.87 4.15
N LEU A 204 -14.72 3.18 3.10
CA LEU A 204 -14.91 2.33 1.94
C LEU A 204 -13.60 2.09 1.21
N TYR A 205 -12.88 3.16 0.87
CA TYR A 205 -11.60 3.10 0.18
C TYR A 205 -10.56 2.29 0.97
N ASN A 206 -10.33 2.64 2.24
CA ASN A 206 -9.33 1.93 3.05
C ASN A 206 -9.74 0.50 3.35
N GLY A 207 -11.02 0.22 3.63
CA GLY A 207 -11.50 -1.14 3.82
C GLY A 207 -11.35 -2.00 2.56
N THR A 208 -11.56 -1.41 1.38
CA THR A 208 -11.42 -2.10 0.09
C THR A 208 -9.96 -2.47 -0.13
N LEU A 209 -9.04 -1.52 0.12
CA LEU A 209 -7.61 -1.78 0.07
C LEU A 209 -7.20 -2.90 1.04
N ILE A 210 -7.66 -2.86 2.29
CA ILE A 210 -7.35 -3.89 3.28
C ILE A 210 -7.79 -5.28 2.79
N LEU A 211 -9.05 -5.42 2.33
CA LEU A 211 -9.51 -6.71 1.81
C LEU A 211 -8.67 -7.15 0.61
N ARG A 212 -8.36 -6.26 -0.33
CA ARG A 212 -7.50 -6.59 -1.47
C ARG A 212 -6.09 -7.01 -1.06
N TYR A 213 -5.49 -6.33 -0.09
CA TYR A 213 -4.18 -6.71 0.45
C TYR A 213 -4.19 -8.11 1.06
N TYR A 214 -5.27 -8.52 1.73
CA TYR A 214 -5.33 -9.85 2.33
C TYR A 214 -5.69 -10.96 1.33
N THR A 215 -6.46 -10.65 0.28
CA THR A 215 -7.21 -11.66 -0.49
C THR A 215 -6.89 -11.73 -1.98
N ASP A 216 -6.14 -10.76 -2.52
CA ASP A 216 -5.76 -10.69 -3.94
C ASP A 216 -4.24 -10.75 -4.07
N PRO A 217 -3.65 -11.94 -4.30
CA PRO A 217 -2.21 -12.09 -4.51
C PRO A 217 -1.70 -11.23 -5.66
N LYS A 218 -2.49 -10.96 -6.72
CA LYS A 218 -2.03 -10.10 -7.82
C LYS A 218 -1.97 -8.63 -7.40
N PHE A 219 -2.89 -8.20 -6.54
CA PHE A 219 -2.85 -6.87 -5.93
C PHE A 219 -1.64 -6.73 -5.03
N ILE A 220 -1.37 -7.74 -4.18
CA ILE A 220 -0.15 -7.82 -3.38
C ILE A 220 1.08 -7.80 -4.30
N ASN A 221 1.17 -8.64 -5.33
CA ASN A 221 2.30 -8.68 -6.26
C ASN A 221 2.50 -7.35 -7.00
N THR A 222 1.42 -6.61 -7.28
CA THR A 222 1.50 -5.26 -7.87
C THR A 222 2.02 -4.26 -6.83
N ALA A 223 1.54 -4.34 -5.59
CA ALA A 223 2.04 -3.55 -4.48
C ALA A 223 3.47 -3.96 -4.05
N ILE A 224 3.89 -5.21 -4.25
CA ILE A 224 5.22 -5.76 -3.93
C ILE A 224 6.19 -5.51 -5.07
N LYS A 225 5.72 -5.42 -6.32
CA LYS A 225 6.50 -4.75 -7.36
C LYS A 225 6.85 -3.35 -6.89
N CYS A 226 5.99 -2.68 -6.10
CA CYS A 226 6.33 -1.43 -5.40
C CYS A 226 7.50 -1.53 -4.38
N PHE A 227 7.89 -2.74 -4.00
CA PHE A 227 8.84 -3.09 -2.95
C PHE A 227 9.70 -4.32 -3.31
N GLN A 228 10.26 -4.45 -4.52
CA GLN A 228 11.27 -5.49 -4.77
C GLN A 228 12.55 -5.16 -3.99
N LEU A 229 12.57 -5.57 -2.73
CA LEU A 229 13.35 -5.03 -1.62
C LEU A 229 14.76 -5.60 -1.50
N LEU A 230 15.31 -6.37 -2.44
CA LEU A 230 16.62 -7.03 -2.24
C LEU A 230 17.53 -7.14 -3.47
N ASN A 231 17.15 -6.55 -4.61
CA ASN A 231 18.01 -6.49 -5.79
C ASN A 231 18.98 -5.29 -5.73
N TRP A 232 19.99 -5.25 -6.60
CA TRP A 232 20.87 -4.09 -6.83
C TRP A 232 20.41 -3.32 -8.08
N PRO A 233 19.40 -2.44 -7.97
CA PRO A 233 18.60 -1.95 -9.09
C PRO A 233 19.27 -0.76 -9.80
N ALA A 234 18.57 -0.13 -10.74
CA ALA A 234 19.00 1.15 -11.30
C ALA A 234 19.17 2.18 -10.19
N ARG A 235 20.25 2.95 -10.23
CA ARG A 235 20.65 3.79 -9.11
C ARG A 235 21.44 5.01 -9.57
N SER A 236 21.40 6.03 -8.75
CA SER A 236 22.11 7.28 -8.98
C SER A 236 22.72 7.82 -7.70
N TYR A 237 23.78 8.59 -7.89
CA TYR A 237 24.61 9.11 -6.80
C TYR A 237 24.54 10.62 -6.75
N TRP A 238 24.34 11.14 -5.55
CA TRP A 238 24.03 12.54 -5.32
C TRP A 238 24.88 13.09 -4.19
N ILE A 239 25.26 14.36 -4.32
CA ILE A 239 26.04 15.09 -3.33
C ILE A 239 25.46 16.49 -3.15
N ILE A 240 25.82 17.17 -2.06
CA ILE A 240 25.57 18.62 -1.97
C ILE A 240 26.40 19.31 -3.07
N PRO A 241 25.81 20.22 -3.87
CA PRO A 241 26.52 20.89 -4.95
C PRO A 241 27.86 21.48 -4.51
N LYS A 242 28.89 21.33 -5.35
CA LYS A 242 30.26 21.83 -5.14
C LYS A 242 31.03 21.21 -3.96
N THR A 243 30.52 20.16 -3.34
CA THR A 243 31.22 19.46 -2.24
C THR A 243 32.39 18.62 -2.77
N SER A 244 33.59 18.85 -2.24
CA SER A 244 34.75 18.00 -2.48
C SER A 244 34.73 16.78 -1.56
N TYR A 245 35.32 15.67 -2.01
CA TYR A 245 35.45 14.47 -1.18
C TYR A 245 36.40 14.69 0.00
N GLN A 246 35.95 14.37 1.22
CA GLN A 246 36.76 14.33 2.44
C GLN A 246 36.04 13.46 3.49
N GLU A 247 36.73 13.04 4.55
CA GLU A 247 36.12 12.26 5.64
C GLU A 247 34.90 13.00 6.23
N GLY A 248 33.83 12.26 6.49
CA GLY A 248 32.60 12.76 7.12
C GLY A 248 31.62 13.45 6.17
N VAL A 249 31.95 13.64 4.88
CA VAL A 249 30.98 14.24 3.95
C VAL A 249 29.85 13.28 3.63
N GLN A 250 28.68 13.88 3.41
CA GLN A 250 27.47 13.14 3.09
C GLN A 250 27.30 13.01 1.58
N ALA A 251 26.85 11.83 1.18
CA ALA A 251 26.38 11.52 -0.15
C ALA A 251 25.04 10.77 -0.04
N TRP A 252 24.29 10.74 -1.14
CA TRP A 252 23.02 10.04 -1.21
C TRP A 252 23.03 9.08 -2.39
N LEU A 253 22.63 7.84 -2.11
CA LEU A 253 22.34 6.83 -3.10
C LEU A 253 20.82 6.79 -3.28
N LEU A 254 20.34 7.12 -4.47
CA LEU A 254 18.95 6.92 -4.85
C LEU A 254 18.87 5.65 -5.68
N VAL A 255 18.19 4.65 -5.14
CA VAL A 255 17.89 3.40 -5.85
C VAL A 255 16.48 3.49 -6.39
N GLU A 256 16.35 3.47 -7.71
CA GLU A 256 15.07 3.44 -8.39
C GLU A 256 14.49 2.03 -8.30
N ASN A 257 13.27 1.96 -7.81
CA ASN A 257 12.45 0.78 -8.02
C ASN A 257 11.52 1.12 -9.19
N ASN A 258 11.74 0.48 -10.35
CA ASN A 258 10.94 0.74 -11.55
C ASN A 258 9.67 -0.13 -11.50
N PHE A 259 8.52 0.52 -11.45
CA PHE A 259 7.22 -0.10 -11.21
C PHE A 259 6.42 -0.42 -12.47
N ASN A 260 6.95 -0.16 -13.68
CA ASN A 260 6.21 -0.27 -14.94
C ASN A 260 4.85 0.46 -14.91
N THR A 261 4.69 1.48 -14.06
CA THR A 261 3.52 2.37 -14.03
C THR A 261 3.89 3.73 -14.62
N ALA A 262 2.93 4.35 -15.31
CA ALA A 262 3.11 5.65 -15.98
C ALA A 262 3.24 6.84 -15.01
N THR A 263 3.07 6.63 -13.71
CA THR A 263 3.18 7.63 -12.64
C THR A 263 4.50 7.46 -11.89
N ASN A 264 5.18 8.59 -11.64
CA ASN A 264 6.65 8.65 -11.52
C ASN A 264 7.28 7.93 -10.33
N GLY A 265 8.58 7.74 -10.51
CA GLY A 265 9.46 6.87 -9.76
C GLY A 265 9.35 7.00 -8.24
N TYR A 266 9.41 5.83 -7.61
CA TYR A 266 9.68 5.71 -6.20
C TYR A 266 11.10 5.19 -6.00
N TYR A 267 11.76 5.78 -5.02
CA TYR A 267 13.17 5.59 -4.79
C TYR A 267 13.43 5.28 -3.34
N ILE A 268 14.36 4.38 -3.09
CA ILE A 268 14.99 4.25 -1.78
C ILE A 268 16.16 5.22 -1.74
N LEU A 269 16.09 6.20 -0.83
CA LEU A 269 17.18 7.09 -0.52
C LEU A 269 18.00 6.52 0.64
N LEU A 270 19.27 6.26 0.38
CA LEU A 270 20.24 5.91 1.41
C LEU A 270 21.22 7.06 1.61
N GLN A 271 21.29 7.59 2.83
CA GLN A 271 22.30 8.58 3.22
C GLN A 271 23.58 7.86 3.62
N LEU A 272 24.67 8.22 2.94
CA LEU A 272 26.01 7.69 3.14
C LEU A 272 26.91 8.76 3.75
N GLU A 273 27.77 8.37 4.68
CA GLU A 273 28.86 9.20 5.19
C GLU A 273 30.19 8.60 4.73
N ALA A 274 31.03 9.43 4.10
CA ALA A 274 32.35 9.04 3.62
C ALA A 274 33.31 8.80 4.79
N GLY A 275 34.07 7.70 4.73
CA GLY A 275 35.11 7.38 5.70
C GLY A 275 36.46 8.03 5.38
N LYS A 276 37.51 7.54 6.05
CA LYS A 276 38.90 8.05 5.94
C LYS A 276 39.55 7.80 4.59
N ASP A 277 39.06 6.81 3.86
CA ASP A 277 39.58 6.42 2.55
C ASP A 277 38.48 6.51 1.48
N THR A 278 38.83 6.25 0.22
CA THR A 278 37.92 6.31 -0.92
C THR A 278 37.04 5.06 -1.11
N ASN A 279 37.06 4.13 -0.14
CA ASN A 279 36.36 2.84 -0.21
C ASN A 279 35.33 2.66 0.89
N THR A 280 35.45 3.42 1.97
CA THR A 280 34.66 3.28 3.17
C THR A 280 33.50 4.27 3.15
N PHE A 281 32.29 3.74 3.23
CA PHE A 281 31.08 4.51 3.47
C PHE A 281 30.32 3.87 4.62
N LYS A 282 29.62 4.69 5.40
CA LYS A 282 28.70 4.25 6.43
C LYS A 282 27.30 4.73 6.10
N ALA A 283 26.33 3.81 6.06
CA ALA A 283 24.92 4.16 6.00
C ALA A 283 24.51 4.85 7.32
N GLN A 284 23.98 6.06 7.20
CA GLN A 284 23.52 6.86 8.35
C GLN A 284 22.01 6.80 8.51
N ASP A 285 21.30 6.88 7.39
CA ASP A 285 19.86 7.00 7.38
C ASP A 285 19.27 6.48 6.08
N MET A 286 18.00 6.08 6.13
CA MET A 286 17.26 5.61 4.97
C MET A 286 15.85 6.18 4.98
N CYS A 287 15.39 6.67 3.82
CA CYS A 287 14.01 7.05 3.60
C CYS A 287 13.55 6.65 2.20
N VAL A 288 12.25 6.66 1.99
CA VAL A 288 11.61 6.39 0.70
C VAL A 288 11.16 7.71 0.12
N PHE A 289 11.46 7.93 -1.15
CA PHE A 289 11.00 9.07 -1.95
C PHE A 289 9.93 8.60 -2.93
N GLN A 290 8.88 9.40 -3.07
CA GLN A 290 7.86 9.23 -4.08
C GLN A 290 7.61 10.59 -4.74
N PHE A 291 7.92 10.67 -6.04
CA PHE A 291 7.76 11.89 -6.83
C PHE A 291 6.38 11.88 -7.49
N TRP A 292 5.50 12.78 -7.07
CA TRP A 292 4.14 12.87 -7.61
C TRP A 292 4.14 13.71 -8.89
N THR A 293 3.51 13.19 -9.96
CA THR A 293 3.35 13.96 -11.21
C THR A 293 2.27 15.00 -11.05
N ILE A 294 2.47 16.05 -11.82
CA ILE A 294 1.56 17.14 -12.10
C ILE A 294 0.63 16.65 -13.22
N ASP A 295 -0.66 16.44 -12.93
CA ASP A 295 -1.66 16.11 -13.97
C ASP A 295 -2.11 17.36 -14.75
N THR A 296 -1.89 18.57 -14.21
CA THR A 296 -2.25 19.85 -14.82
C THR A 296 -1.22 20.96 -14.57
N GLU A 297 -0.99 21.89 -15.50
CA GLU A 297 0.00 22.99 -15.39
C GLU A 297 -0.13 23.89 -14.13
N GLU A 298 -1.23 23.78 -13.36
CA GLU A 298 -1.46 24.53 -12.13
C GLU A 298 -0.97 23.81 -10.86
N ASP A 299 -0.63 22.53 -10.92
CA ASP A 299 -0.22 21.75 -9.75
C ASP A 299 1.28 21.86 -9.45
N TYR A 300 1.63 22.00 -8.18
CA TYR A 300 3.02 22.04 -7.75
C TYR A 300 3.60 20.61 -7.66
N PRO A 301 4.84 20.37 -8.16
CA PRO A 301 5.51 19.08 -8.03
C PRO A 301 5.77 18.73 -6.56
N ILE A 302 5.21 17.62 -6.09
CA ILE A 302 5.32 17.17 -4.69
C ILE A 302 6.26 15.98 -4.60
N LEU A 303 7.24 16.10 -3.70
CA LEU A 303 8.04 14.98 -3.22
C LEU A 303 7.47 14.55 -1.87
N GLN A 304 6.83 13.39 -1.85
CA GLN A 304 6.50 12.71 -0.60
C GLN A 304 7.70 11.89 -0.17
N THR A 305 8.03 11.98 1.10
CA THR A 305 9.09 11.19 1.71
C THR A 305 8.55 10.43 2.90
N SER A 306 9.11 9.25 3.16
CA SER A 306 8.73 8.47 4.32
C SER A 306 9.89 7.76 4.98
N LYS A 307 9.87 7.69 6.30
CA LYS A 307 10.93 7.11 7.13
C LYS A 307 10.32 6.31 8.28
N MET A 308 10.97 5.23 8.70
CA MET A 308 10.58 4.51 9.91
C MET A 308 11.18 5.18 11.15
N VAL A 309 10.33 5.60 12.08
CA VAL A 309 10.71 6.19 13.38
C VAL A 309 9.94 5.46 14.48
N ASN A 310 10.63 4.79 15.40
CA ASN A 310 10.02 4.00 16.48
C ASN A 310 8.94 3.01 15.99
N LYS A 311 9.25 2.25 14.93
CA LYS A 311 8.34 1.30 14.25
C LYS A 311 7.08 1.92 13.63
N LYS A 312 7.00 3.25 13.52
CA LYS A 312 5.93 3.95 12.81
C LYS A 312 6.50 4.65 11.58
N LYS A 313 5.75 4.59 10.47
CA LYS A 313 6.12 5.30 9.25
C LYS A 313 5.76 6.78 9.39
N GLU A 314 6.78 7.62 9.41
CA GLU A 314 6.67 9.06 9.36
C GLU A 314 6.69 9.54 7.92
N PHE A 315 5.71 10.35 7.54
CA PHE A 315 5.63 10.97 6.22
C PHE A 315 5.91 12.48 6.30
N CYS A 316 6.58 13.01 5.29
CA CYS A 316 6.79 14.45 5.12
C CYS A 316 6.70 14.81 3.63
N HIS A 317 6.12 15.98 3.33
CA HIS A 317 5.94 16.45 1.96
C HIS A 317 6.82 17.67 1.70
N TYR A 318 7.36 17.73 0.49
CA TYR A 318 8.24 18.78 0.01
C TYR A 318 7.76 19.21 -1.38
N LEU A 319 8.08 20.43 -1.77
CA LEU A 319 8.09 20.79 -3.19
C LEU A 319 9.45 20.43 -3.77
N TYR A 320 9.48 19.97 -5.02
CA TYR A 320 10.74 19.69 -5.70
C TYR A 320 10.84 20.36 -7.07
N ASP A 321 12.05 20.70 -7.48
CA ASP A 321 12.36 21.21 -8.82
C ASP A 321 13.61 20.47 -9.31
N TYR A 322 13.56 19.93 -10.53
CA TYR A 322 14.69 19.21 -11.10
C TYR A 322 15.16 19.89 -12.38
N ASP A 323 16.37 20.44 -12.32
CA ASP A 323 17.07 20.99 -13.47
C ASP A 323 17.86 19.87 -14.15
N SER A 324 17.41 19.43 -15.32
CA SER A 324 18.04 18.35 -16.07
C SER A 324 19.38 18.75 -16.69
N ASP A 325 19.56 20.02 -17.05
CA ASP A 325 20.78 20.50 -17.72
C ASP A 325 21.94 20.55 -16.72
N ASP A 326 21.65 21.10 -15.54
CA ASP A 326 22.62 21.18 -14.43
C ASP A 326 22.62 19.94 -13.54
N ARG A 327 21.65 19.02 -13.70
CA ARG A 327 21.43 17.82 -12.87
C ARG A 327 21.28 18.14 -11.38
N ILE A 328 20.49 19.16 -11.09
CA ILE A 328 20.27 19.65 -9.72
C ILE A 328 18.82 19.39 -9.31
N LEU A 329 18.65 18.65 -8.22
CA LEU A 329 17.37 18.50 -7.53
C LEU A 329 17.31 19.52 -6.38
N LYS A 330 16.35 20.43 -6.42
CA LYS A 330 16.04 21.37 -5.34
C LYS A 330 14.83 20.85 -4.55
N ILE A 331 14.91 20.96 -3.23
CA ILE A 331 13.86 20.54 -2.30
C ILE A 331 13.49 21.73 -1.43
N THR A 332 12.21 22.08 -1.44
CA THR A 332 11.66 23.15 -0.60
C THR A 332 10.77 22.53 0.48
N PRO A 333 11.10 22.69 1.77
CA PRO A 333 10.29 22.16 2.86
C PRO A 333 8.90 22.78 2.88
N ASN A 334 7.89 21.97 3.21
CA ASN A 334 6.55 22.48 3.47
C ASN A 334 6.60 23.45 4.69
N PRO A 335 6.02 24.65 4.60
CA PRO A 335 5.99 25.62 5.71
C PRO A 335 5.43 25.06 7.02
N ASP A 336 4.46 24.15 6.95
CA ASP A 336 3.77 23.61 8.12
C ASP A 336 4.55 22.50 8.82
N THR A 337 5.25 21.65 8.06
CA THR A 337 6.02 20.52 8.61
C THR A 337 7.52 20.78 8.70
N GLY A 338 8.01 21.83 8.06
CA GLY A 338 9.43 22.12 7.92
C GLY A 338 10.19 20.98 7.25
N ASN A 339 11.52 20.94 7.47
CA ASN A 339 12.39 19.89 6.96
C ASN A 339 12.52 18.74 7.97
N LEU A 340 11.43 18.03 8.21
CA LEU A 340 11.34 17.00 9.25
C LEU A 340 12.39 15.89 9.07
N HIS A 341 12.57 15.40 7.85
CA HIS A 341 13.56 14.37 7.53
C HIS A 341 14.98 14.92 7.27
N LYS A 342 15.22 16.21 7.52
CA LYS A 342 16.54 16.87 7.39
C LYS A 342 17.23 16.65 6.04
N LEU A 343 16.45 16.63 4.97
CA LEU A 343 16.96 16.45 3.61
C LEU A 343 17.78 17.66 3.16
N PRO A 344 18.83 17.47 2.34
CA PRO A 344 19.51 18.59 1.70
C PRO A 344 18.54 19.38 0.82
N LEU A 345 18.57 20.72 0.90
CA LEU A 345 17.72 21.59 0.10
C LEU A 345 18.12 21.62 -1.39
N SER A 346 19.32 21.15 -1.70
CA SER A 346 19.80 20.99 -3.06
C SER A 346 20.77 19.82 -3.14
N MET A 347 20.59 18.98 -4.16
CA MET A 347 21.43 17.84 -4.48
C MET A 347 21.86 17.89 -5.94
N TYR A 348 23.10 17.49 -6.20
CA TYR A 348 23.70 17.42 -7.53
C TYR A 348 23.95 15.95 -7.89
N GLN A 349 23.44 15.53 -9.04
CA GLN A 349 23.65 14.17 -9.54
C GLN A 349 25.03 14.04 -10.18
N VAL A 350 25.82 13.10 -9.65
CA VAL A 350 27.15 12.78 -10.18
C VAL A 350 27.00 11.89 -11.42
N ASN A 351 27.48 12.36 -12.56
CA ASN A 351 27.52 11.57 -13.78
C ASN A 351 28.67 10.55 -13.72
N LEU A 352 28.34 9.26 -13.64
CA LEU A 352 29.35 8.20 -13.58
C LEU A 352 30.02 7.96 -14.94
N SER A 353 29.30 8.15 -16.05
CA SER A 353 29.78 7.87 -17.41
C SER A 353 30.59 9.03 -18.00
N GLU A 354 30.12 10.26 -17.80
CA GLU A 354 30.70 11.47 -18.40
C GLU A 354 30.87 12.61 -17.37
N PRO A 355 31.74 12.44 -16.34
CA PRO A 355 31.95 13.44 -15.31
C PRO A 355 32.69 14.69 -15.83
N LYS A 356 32.19 15.87 -15.44
CA LYS A 356 32.71 17.20 -15.80
C LYS A 356 33.44 17.85 -14.61
N GLY A 357 34.59 18.46 -14.90
CA GLY A 357 35.41 19.10 -13.85
C GLY A 357 36.13 18.11 -12.94
N ILE A 358 37.02 18.62 -12.09
CA ILE A 358 37.91 17.79 -11.26
C ILE A 358 37.11 17.08 -10.14
N ASN A 359 36.21 17.80 -9.48
CA ASN A 359 35.47 17.27 -8.33
C ASN A 359 34.50 16.14 -8.73
N GLU A 360 33.72 16.30 -9.81
CA GLU A 360 32.81 15.25 -10.28
C GLU A 360 33.58 14.00 -10.73
N LYS A 361 34.76 14.17 -11.36
CA LYS A 361 35.64 13.04 -11.74
C LYS A 361 36.13 12.24 -10.53
N ILE A 362 36.41 12.91 -9.41
CA ILE A 362 36.80 12.22 -8.17
C ILE A 362 35.61 11.43 -7.63
N TRP A 363 34.45 12.06 -7.48
CA TRP A 363 33.23 11.41 -6.99
C TRP A 363 32.79 10.24 -7.87
N SER A 364 32.79 10.40 -9.19
CA SER A 364 32.45 9.36 -10.15
C SER A 364 33.33 8.11 -9.98
N ARG A 365 34.65 8.29 -9.81
CA ARG A 365 35.58 7.16 -9.57
C ARG A 365 35.29 6.45 -8.25
N ILE A 366 35.00 7.21 -7.20
CA ILE A 366 34.68 6.68 -5.87
C ILE A 366 33.39 5.87 -5.90
N PHE A 367 32.32 6.44 -6.46
CA PHE A 367 31.03 5.74 -6.58
C PHE A 367 31.11 4.53 -7.50
N THR A 368 31.87 4.58 -8.60
CA THR A 368 32.11 3.41 -9.45
C THR A 368 32.79 2.28 -8.68
N LYS A 369 33.72 2.62 -7.78
CA LYS A 369 34.41 1.63 -6.94
C LYS A 369 33.49 1.08 -5.84
N PHE A 370 32.69 1.94 -5.23
CA PHE A 370 31.66 1.56 -4.27
C PHE A 370 30.65 0.58 -4.90
N ASP A 371 30.14 0.90 -6.10
CA ASP A 371 29.20 0.08 -6.87
C ASP A 371 29.72 -1.34 -7.15
N LYS A 372 31.02 -1.46 -7.45
CA LYS A 372 31.69 -2.74 -7.75
C LYS A 372 32.19 -3.48 -6.50
N GLY A 373 32.15 -2.83 -5.34
CA GLY A 373 32.70 -3.33 -4.09
C GLY A 373 31.61 -3.54 -3.05
N ILE A 374 31.74 -2.84 -1.93
CA ILE A 374 30.89 -3.03 -0.74
C ILE A 374 29.49 -2.39 -0.85
N GLY A 375 29.18 -1.69 -1.95
CA GLY A 375 27.98 -0.87 -2.05
C GLY A 375 26.69 -1.66 -1.92
N GLU A 376 26.61 -2.80 -2.59
CA GLU A 376 25.45 -3.70 -2.51
C GLU A 376 25.23 -4.21 -1.07
N THR A 377 26.31 -4.60 -0.39
CA THR A 377 26.24 -5.06 1.01
C THR A 377 25.76 -3.96 1.96
N ILE A 378 26.27 -2.74 1.82
CA ILE A 378 25.85 -1.61 2.68
C ILE A 378 24.37 -1.29 2.46
N TYR A 379 23.92 -1.29 1.21
CA TYR A 379 22.52 -1.06 0.88
C TYR A 379 21.60 -2.16 1.43
N LYS A 380 21.94 -3.43 1.20
CA LYS A 380 21.18 -4.57 1.75
C LYS A 380 21.08 -4.49 3.27
N ASN A 381 22.19 -4.23 3.97
CA ASN A 381 22.18 -4.08 5.43
C ASN A 381 21.31 -2.91 5.92
N ALA A 382 21.35 -1.77 5.22
CA ALA A 382 20.50 -0.63 5.55
C ALA A 382 19.02 -0.95 5.34
N LEU A 383 18.71 -1.69 4.28
CA LEU A 383 17.37 -2.11 3.92
C LEU A 383 16.80 -3.13 4.92
N GLU A 384 17.59 -4.12 5.32
CA GLU A 384 17.24 -5.06 6.39
C GLU A 384 16.96 -4.36 7.73
N ASN A 385 17.74 -3.34 8.05
CA ASN A 385 17.51 -2.52 9.23
C ASN A 385 16.22 -1.68 9.11
N PHE A 386 15.93 -1.16 7.92
CA PHE A 386 14.72 -0.40 7.66
C PHE A 386 13.45 -1.26 7.73
N LEU A 387 13.51 -2.48 7.20
CA LEU A 387 12.38 -3.42 7.19
C LEU A 387 12.18 -4.16 8.50
N GLY A 388 13.22 -4.23 9.35
CA GLY A 388 13.20 -5.08 10.53
C GLY A 388 13.34 -6.57 10.20
N ILE A 389 13.84 -6.91 9.01
CA ILE A 389 13.98 -8.27 8.50
C ILE A 389 15.45 -8.47 8.13
N SER A 390 16.08 -9.56 8.58
CA SER A 390 17.45 -9.90 8.21
C SER A 390 17.50 -11.14 7.34
N ASN A 391 18.26 -11.11 6.25
CA ASN A 391 18.38 -12.24 5.34
C ASN A 391 19.30 -13.31 5.97
N ARG A 392 18.82 -14.55 6.01
CA ARG A 392 19.52 -15.70 6.60
C ARG A 392 19.89 -16.76 5.55
N ASN A 393 19.83 -16.46 4.25
CA ASN A 393 20.19 -17.39 3.16
C ASN A 393 21.65 -17.89 3.23
N ASN A 394 22.55 -17.16 3.90
CA ASN A 394 23.92 -17.61 4.15
C ASN A 394 24.01 -18.72 5.22
N GLU A 395 23.07 -18.73 6.17
CA GLU A 395 22.98 -19.73 7.24
C GLU A 395 22.07 -20.90 6.85
N TYR A 396 21.03 -20.61 6.06
CA TYR A 396 20.05 -21.54 5.54
C TYR A 396 20.09 -21.51 4.01
N THR A 397 20.90 -22.38 3.40
CA THR A 397 20.95 -22.45 1.95
C THR A 397 19.80 -23.32 1.44
N ILE A 398 18.91 -22.74 0.65
CA ILE A 398 17.82 -23.48 0.00
C ILE A 398 18.42 -24.38 -1.08
N LYS A 399 18.25 -25.69 -0.92
CA LYS A 399 18.79 -26.70 -1.84
C LYS A 399 17.76 -27.15 -2.87
N ASP A 400 16.52 -27.35 -2.43
CA ASP A 400 15.42 -27.76 -3.28
C ASP A 400 14.07 -27.40 -2.65
N VAL A 401 13.05 -27.26 -3.51
CA VAL A 401 11.66 -27.00 -3.15
C VAL A 401 10.78 -27.98 -3.91
N ILE A 402 10.14 -28.90 -3.19
CA ILE A 402 9.33 -29.96 -3.80
C ILE A 402 7.88 -29.76 -3.36
N ILE A 403 6.98 -29.65 -4.35
CA ILE A 403 5.54 -29.51 -4.12
C ILE A 403 4.86 -30.79 -4.62
N THR A 404 4.17 -31.47 -3.71
CA THR A 404 3.38 -32.67 -4.01
C THR A 404 1.88 -32.33 -3.99
N ARG A 405 0.99 -33.31 -4.06
CA ARG A 405 -0.46 -33.05 -3.92
C ARG A 405 -0.89 -32.73 -2.49
N SER A 406 -0.13 -33.19 -1.49
CA SER A 406 -0.47 -33.08 -0.07
C SER A 406 0.48 -32.19 0.70
N ASP A 407 1.72 -32.08 0.26
CA ASP A 407 2.81 -31.51 1.05
C ASP A 407 3.70 -30.59 0.22
N PHE A 408 4.08 -29.49 0.86
CA PHE A 408 5.19 -28.64 0.50
C PHE A 408 6.42 -29.09 1.29
N LEU A 409 7.53 -29.35 0.58
CA LEU A 409 8.80 -29.78 1.16
C LEU A 409 9.89 -28.77 0.81
N LEU A 410 10.59 -28.31 1.83
CA LEU A 410 11.70 -27.38 1.71
C LEU A 410 12.98 -28.06 2.23
N ILE A 411 13.98 -28.20 1.36
CA ILE A 411 15.27 -28.77 1.72
C ILE A 411 16.25 -27.63 1.98
N LEU A 412 16.67 -27.48 3.23
CA LEU A 412 17.64 -26.47 3.65
C LEU A 412 18.94 -27.14 4.07
N THR A 413 20.07 -26.56 3.67
CA THR A 413 21.37 -26.88 4.25
C THR A 413 21.64 -25.92 5.42
N GLU A 414 21.76 -26.46 6.61
CA GLU A 414 22.05 -25.74 7.85
C GLU A 414 23.34 -26.26 8.46
N ALA A 415 24.33 -25.39 8.67
CA ALA A 415 25.64 -25.78 9.20
C ALA A 415 26.27 -27.00 8.47
N GLY A 416 26.03 -27.13 7.17
CA GLY A 416 26.52 -28.22 6.33
C GLY A 416 25.69 -29.51 6.37
N VAL A 417 24.55 -29.53 7.07
CA VAL A 417 23.63 -30.68 7.14
C VAL A 417 22.35 -30.35 6.39
N ASP A 418 21.96 -31.24 5.48
CA ASP A 418 20.69 -31.13 4.76
C ASP A 418 19.54 -31.58 5.67
N LYS A 419 18.52 -30.71 5.80
CA LYS A 419 17.30 -30.94 6.56
C LYS A 419 16.09 -30.77 5.65
N THR A 420 15.10 -31.64 5.82
CA THR A 420 13.85 -31.57 5.05
C THR A 420 12.73 -31.10 5.94
N TYR A 421 12.20 -29.91 5.63
CA TYR A 421 11.05 -29.31 6.30
C TYR A 421 9.78 -29.61 5.51
N GLN A 422 8.74 -30.06 6.19
CA GLN A 422 7.46 -30.43 5.59
C GLN A 422 6.32 -29.58 6.14
N LEU A 423 5.47 -29.11 5.24
CA LEU A 423 4.22 -28.43 5.58
C LEU A 423 3.07 -28.96 4.71
N PRO A 424 1.95 -29.42 5.28
CA PRO A 424 0.79 -29.80 4.48
C PRO A 424 0.27 -28.62 3.65
N ILE A 425 -0.05 -28.86 2.38
CA ILE A 425 -0.60 -27.83 1.48
C ILE A 425 -1.95 -27.30 1.99
N SER A 426 -2.69 -28.12 2.74
CA SER A 426 -3.96 -27.69 3.35
C SER A 426 -3.80 -26.73 4.52
N THR A 427 -2.58 -26.50 5.04
CA THR A 427 -2.37 -25.63 6.21
C THR A 427 -2.65 -24.18 5.86
N TYR A 428 -2.22 -23.72 4.69
CA TYR A 428 -2.45 -22.36 4.20
C TYR A 428 -2.97 -22.41 2.76
N SER A 429 -4.05 -21.69 2.49
CA SER A 429 -4.76 -21.74 1.20
C SER A 429 -3.83 -21.45 0.01
N PHE A 430 -2.94 -20.47 0.15
CA PHE A 430 -2.04 -20.05 -0.93
C PHE A 430 -1.05 -21.15 -1.36
N LEU A 431 -0.69 -22.10 -0.48
CA LEU A 431 0.25 -23.18 -0.80
C LEU A 431 -0.23 -24.05 -1.96
N SER A 432 -1.55 -24.15 -2.17
CA SER A 432 -2.15 -24.93 -3.25
C SER A 432 -1.87 -24.36 -4.65
N ASP A 433 -1.57 -23.06 -4.73
CA ASP A 433 -1.32 -22.32 -5.97
C ASP A 433 0.18 -21.99 -6.18
N ILE A 434 1.07 -22.46 -5.29
CA ILE A 434 2.51 -22.20 -5.38
C ILE A 434 3.15 -23.05 -6.48
N ASN A 435 3.99 -22.39 -7.27
CA ASN A 435 4.90 -23.00 -8.23
C ASN A 435 6.33 -23.08 -7.62
N PRO A 436 7.08 -24.17 -7.81
CA PRO A 436 8.49 -24.26 -7.42
C PRO A 436 9.38 -23.13 -7.99
N SER A 437 8.95 -22.44 -9.05
CA SER A 437 9.68 -21.30 -9.62
C SER A 437 9.56 -20.01 -8.82
N TYR A 438 8.67 -19.93 -7.81
CA TYR A 438 8.59 -18.75 -6.95
C TYR A 438 9.86 -18.65 -6.11
N SER A 439 10.39 -17.43 -6.01
CA SER A 439 11.51 -17.12 -5.14
C SER A 439 11.11 -17.32 -3.68
N ILE A 440 11.96 -17.99 -2.93
CA ILE A 440 11.83 -18.20 -1.50
C ILE A 440 13.07 -17.65 -0.82
N MET A 441 12.89 -17.00 0.31
CA MET A 441 13.98 -16.54 1.15
C MET A 441 13.79 -17.02 2.58
N ILE A 442 14.91 -17.23 3.26
CA ILE A 442 14.91 -17.48 4.69
C ILE A 442 15.31 -16.19 5.37
N THR A 443 14.44 -15.71 6.24
CA THR A 443 14.61 -14.42 6.92
C THR A 443 14.44 -14.58 8.42
N GLU A 444 14.98 -13.63 9.17
CA GLU A 444 14.71 -13.47 10.59
C GLU A 444 13.98 -12.13 10.79
N HIS A 445 12.85 -12.16 11.49
CA HIS A 445 12.11 -10.95 11.82
C HIS A 445 12.58 -10.44 13.18
N LYS A 446 13.03 -9.19 13.25
CA LYS A 446 13.55 -8.58 14.49
C LYS A 446 12.46 -8.37 15.55
N ASP A 447 11.19 -8.41 15.16
CA ASP A 447 10.06 -8.16 16.05
C ASP A 447 9.81 -9.31 17.03
N ASP A 448 9.97 -10.56 16.58
CA ASP A 448 9.82 -11.76 17.40
C ASP A 448 11.09 -12.62 17.47
N SER A 449 12.13 -12.27 16.71
CA SER A 449 13.39 -13.03 16.61
C SER A 449 13.20 -14.46 16.09
N GLU A 450 12.14 -14.70 15.32
CA GLU A 450 11.84 -15.99 14.71
C GLU A 450 12.34 -16.07 13.27
N ILE A 451 12.58 -17.31 12.79
CA ILE A 451 12.98 -17.60 11.41
C ILE A 451 11.74 -17.87 10.57
N TYR A 452 11.68 -17.28 9.39
CA TYR A 452 10.58 -17.37 8.46
C TYR A 452 11.03 -17.90 7.09
N VAL A 453 10.12 -18.63 6.46
CA VAL A 453 10.14 -18.96 5.03
C VAL A 453 9.25 -17.93 4.33
N GLU A 454 9.85 -17.09 3.49
CA GLU A 454 9.17 -16.00 2.80
C GLU A 454 9.06 -16.22 1.31
N TRP A 455 7.86 -16.02 0.76
CA TRP A 455 7.60 -15.86 -0.66
C TRP A 455 7.52 -14.37 -0.96
N ASP A 456 8.69 -13.75 -1.11
CA ASP A 456 8.85 -12.30 -1.30
C ASP A 456 7.94 -11.73 -2.39
N SER A 457 7.84 -12.44 -3.51
CA SER A 457 7.03 -12.06 -4.66
C SER A 457 5.53 -12.13 -4.41
N LEU A 458 5.09 -12.86 -3.38
CA LEU A 458 3.69 -13.08 -2.99
C LEU A 458 3.29 -12.36 -1.68
N GLY A 459 4.27 -11.92 -0.89
CA GLY A 459 4.05 -11.24 0.39
C GLY A 459 3.73 -12.14 1.57
N TYR A 460 3.93 -13.46 1.41
CA TYR A 460 3.63 -14.45 2.43
C TYR A 460 4.89 -14.83 3.21
N ALA A 461 4.73 -15.03 4.53
CA ALA A 461 5.77 -15.46 5.43
C ALA A 461 5.21 -16.49 6.42
N ILE A 462 5.82 -17.68 6.49
CA ILE A 462 5.45 -18.72 7.45
C ILE A 462 6.63 -18.98 8.37
N LYS A 463 6.41 -19.12 9.68
CA LYS A 463 7.48 -19.47 10.62
C LYS A 463 8.07 -20.82 10.27
N LEU A 464 9.39 -20.92 10.21
CA LEU A 464 10.08 -22.19 9.96
C LEU A 464 9.73 -23.24 11.03
N SER A 465 9.42 -22.80 12.26
CA SER A 465 8.98 -23.66 13.37
C SER A 465 7.61 -24.32 13.18
N GLU A 466 6.79 -23.86 12.21
CA GLU A 466 5.54 -24.52 11.85
C GLU A 466 5.74 -25.72 10.92
N PHE A 467 6.93 -25.85 10.31
CA PHE A 467 7.26 -26.98 9.46
C PHE A 467 7.68 -28.18 10.32
N THR A 468 7.17 -29.35 9.96
CA THR A 468 7.60 -30.61 10.56
C THR A 468 8.92 -31.06 9.94
N LEU A 469 9.94 -31.31 10.76
CA LEU A 469 11.21 -31.84 10.30
C LEU A 469 11.08 -33.32 9.94
N LYS A 470 11.30 -33.69 8.68
CA LYS A 470 11.46 -35.10 8.27
C LYS A 470 12.87 -35.56 8.58
N SER A 471 12.96 -36.58 9.43
CA SER A 471 14.17 -37.34 9.74
C SER A 471 14.67 -38.14 8.55
#